data_AF-A0A951Z996-F1
#
_entry.id   AF-A0A951Z996-F1
#
_cell.length_a   1.000
_cell.length_b   1.000
_cell.length_c   1.000
_cell.angle_alpha   90.00
_cell.angle_beta   90.00
_cell.angle_gamma   90.00
#
_symmetry.space_group_name_H-M   'P 1'
#
loop_
_entity.id
_entity.type
_entity.pdbx_description
1 polymer ?
#
loop_
_entity_poly.entity_id
_entity_poly.type
_entity_poly.pdbx_seq_one_letter_code
_entity_poly.pdbx_strand_id
1 'polypeptide(L)'
;MHRFMRRLGLAALPLMLLAAGCGNSELNSTVVTGSADDLGDGVVRSWGFLDPADVPQQINISFSPNSVKNLDPAGESAVIALPRNTGTPYTHIVVSWLPAGHKGATGVFATPTVGIHFFTLPEVDRLLID
;
A
#
# COMPACT_ATOMS: atom_id res chain seq x y z
N MET A 1 65.56 -54.61 18.56
CA MET A 1 65.40 -54.38 20.01
C MET A 1 64.98 -52.93 20.23
N HIS A 2 63.87 -52.75 20.96
CA HIS A 2 63.36 -51.56 21.68
C HIS A 2 63.26 -50.14 21.06
N ARG A 3 61.98 -49.71 21.03
CA ARG A 3 61.38 -48.44 21.50
C ARG A 3 61.64 -47.17 20.68
N PHE A 4 60.55 -46.59 20.16
CA PHE A 4 60.27 -45.16 20.36
C PHE A 4 58.75 -44.90 20.31
N MET A 5 58.14 -44.70 21.48
CA MET A 5 56.84 -44.03 21.65
C MET A 5 57.01 -42.54 21.35
N ARG A 6 56.12 -41.95 20.53
CA ARG A 6 55.82 -40.50 20.39
C ARG A 6 54.85 -40.35 19.20
N ARG A 7 53.69 -39.70 19.24
CA ARG A 7 53.14 -38.64 20.09
C ARG A 7 51.61 -38.74 20.10
N LEU A 8 50.99 -38.46 21.25
CA LEU A 8 49.62 -37.94 21.30
C LEU A 8 49.57 -36.60 20.53
N GLY A 9 48.58 -36.44 19.66
CA GLY A 9 48.27 -35.17 18.99
C GLY A 9 46.77 -35.03 18.83
N LEU A 10 46.17 -34.19 19.69
CA LEU A 10 44.81 -33.66 19.60
C LEU A 10 44.51 -33.08 18.21
N ALA A 11 43.31 -33.34 17.68
CA ALA A 11 42.59 -32.36 16.86
C ALA A 11 41.09 -32.63 16.95
N ALA A 12 40.40 -31.78 17.72
CA ALA A 12 38.95 -31.75 17.84
C ALA A 12 38.30 -31.49 16.47
N LEU A 13 37.27 -32.28 16.12
CA LEU A 13 36.43 -32.03 14.96
C LEU A 13 35.66 -30.71 15.16
N PRO A 14 35.63 -29.81 14.18
CA PRO A 14 35.07 -28.47 14.36
C PRO A 14 33.55 -28.52 14.43
N LEU A 15 33.02 -27.91 15.49
CA LEU A 15 31.65 -27.44 15.60
C LEU A 15 31.53 -26.13 14.78
N MET A 16 31.03 -26.22 13.56
CA MET A 16 30.75 -25.11 12.63
C MET A 16 29.62 -25.60 11.72
N LEU A 17 28.54 -24.91 11.39
CA LEU A 17 28.09 -23.53 11.58
C LEU A 17 26.57 -23.57 11.26
N LEU A 18 25.67 -23.57 12.26
CA LEU A 18 24.28 -23.19 12.03
C LEU A 18 24.13 -21.70 12.36
N ALA A 19 24.56 -20.87 11.42
CA ALA A 19 24.34 -19.42 11.47
C ALA A 19 23.88 -18.93 10.10
N ALA A 20 22.76 -19.46 9.61
CA ALA A 20 22.05 -18.88 8.49
C ALA A 20 20.55 -18.96 8.81
N GLY A 21 19.98 -17.85 9.29
CA GLY A 21 18.57 -17.87 9.68
C GLY A 21 17.93 -16.54 10.06
N CYS A 22 18.70 -15.44 10.19
CA CYS A 22 18.11 -14.10 10.31
C CYS A 22 18.59 -13.24 9.16
N GLY A 23 18.09 -13.52 7.95
CA GLY A 23 18.07 -12.53 6.88
C GLY A 23 16.80 -11.72 7.05
N ASN A 24 16.89 -10.51 7.61
CA ASN A 24 15.82 -9.53 7.42
C ASN A 24 15.81 -9.24 5.93
N SER A 25 14.86 -9.85 5.21
CA SER A 25 14.65 -9.58 3.80
C SER A 25 13.97 -8.22 3.74
N GLU A 26 14.78 -7.15 3.73
CA GLU A 26 14.25 -5.84 3.37
C GLU A 26 13.73 -5.94 1.95
N LEU A 27 12.42 -5.73 1.79
CA LEU A 27 11.80 -5.62 0.48
C LEU A 27 12.42 -4.42 -0.22
N ASN A 28 13.35 -4.67 -1.14
CA ASN A 28 13.94 -3.65 -1.99
C ASN A 28 12.84 -3.08 -2.88
N SER A 29 12.17 -2.03 -2.40
CA SER A 29 10.97 -1.47 -2.99
C SER A 29 11.08 0.04 -3.10
N THR A 30 10.56 0.58 -4.19
CA THR A 30 10.53 2.02 -4.44
C THR A 30 9.17 2.56 -4.07
N VAL A 31 9.13 3.63 -3.27
CA VAL A 31 7.90 4.37 -2.99
C VAL A 31 7.62 5.32 -4.14
N VAL A 32 6.44 5.20 -4.74
CA VAL A 32 5.92 6.10 -5.78
C VAL A 32 4.72 6.85 -5.25
N THR A 33 4.63 8.14 -5.57
CA THR A 33 3.58 9.03 -5.06
C THR A 33 2.72 9.55 -6.21
N GLY A 34 1.40 9.47 -6.06
CA GLY A 34 0.44 10.00 -7.02
C GLY A 34 -0.04 11.41 -6.63
N SER A 35 -1.18 11.83 -7.17
CA SER A 35 -1.73 13.15 -6.84
C SER A 35 -2.34 13.18 -5.44
N ALA A 36 -2.56 14.39 -4.96
CA ALA A 36 -3.37 14.66 -3.79
C ALA A 36 -4.55 15.55 -4.18
N ASP A 37 -5.61 15.47 -3.40
CA ASP A 37 -6.80 16.29 -3.54
C ASP A 37 -7.38 16.58 -2.15
N ASP A 38 -8.16 17.65 -2.06
CA ASP A 38 -8.74 18.12 -0.80
C ASP A 38 -9.91 17.21 -0.38
N LEU A 39 -10.06 17.00 0.92
CA LEU A 39 -11.21 16.32 1.52
C LEU A 39 -11.43 16.90 2.92
N GLY A 40 -12.61 17.47 3.17
CA GLY A 40 -12.87 18.23 4.40
C GLY A 40 -11.79 19.30 4.63
N ASP A 41 -11.29 19.39 5.87
CA ASP A 41 -10.21 20.33 6.23
C ASP A 41 -8.78 19.79 5.94
N GLY A 42 -8.65 18.75 5.12
CA GLY A 42 -7.37 18.09 4.88
C GLY A 42 -7.18 17.67 3.43
N VAL A 43 -6.20 16.78 3.24
CA VAL A 43 -5.85 16.23 1.93
C VAL A 43 -5.83 14.71 1.99
N VAL A 44 -6.24 14.09 0.89
CA VAL A 44 -5.99 12.68 0.62
C VAL A 44 -4.97 12.54 -0.50
N ARG A 45 -4.17 11.49 -0.47
CA ARG A 45 -3.12 11.25 -1.47
C ARG A 45 -2.93 9.76 -1.73
N SER A 46 -2.69 9.42 -2.98
CA SER A 46 -2.33 8.07 -3.37
C SER A 46 -0.81 7.86 -3.38
N TRP A 47 -0.37 6.66 -3.05
CA TRP A 47 1.03 6.25 -3.14
C TRP A 47 1.12 4.73 -3.24
N GLY A 48 2.30 4.17 -3.53
CA GLY A 48 2.46 2.73 -3.67
C GLY A 48 3.91 2.28 -3.55
N PHE A 49 4.10 0.97 -3.47
CA PHE A 49 5.41 0.32 -3.53
C PHE A 49 5.54 -0.43 -4.84
N LEU A 50 6.65 -0.23 -5.53
CA LEU A 50 7.06 -1.03 -6.68
C LEU A 50 8.21 -1.94 -6.28
N ASP A 51 8.26 -3.16 -6.83
CA ASP A 51 9.46 -4.00 -6.77
C ASP A 51 10.56 -3.47 -7.74
N PRO A 52 11.77 -4.08 -7.77
CA PRO A 52 12.84 -3.65 -8.67
C PRO A 52 12.55 -3.82 -10.16
N ALA A 53 11.46 -4.49 -10.53
CA ALA A 53 10.98 -4.67 -11.90
C ALA A 53 9.77 -3.75 -12.22
N ASP A 54 9.54 -2.73 -11.39
CA ASP A 54 8.43 -1.78 -11.47
C ASP A 54 7.03 -2.43 -11.34
N VAL A 55 6.95 -3.62 -10.76
CA VAL A 55 5.67 -4.31 -10.51
C VAL A 55 5.04 -3.77 -9.21
N PRO A 56 3.75 -3.38 -9.23
CA PRO A 56 3.09 -2.84 -8.04
C PRO A 56 2.90 -3.94 -6.99
N GLN A 57 3.45 -3.73 -5.81
CA GLN A 57 3.24 -4.60 -4.64
C GLN A 57 2.14 -4.07 -3.73
N GLN A 58 1.94 -2.75 -3.69
CA GLN A 58 0.91 -2.11 -2.88
C GLN A 58 0.38 -0.84 -3.55
N ILE A 59 -0.92 -0.59 -3.36
CA ILE A 59 -1.58 0.66 -3.71
C ILE A 59 -2.22 1.18 -2.43
N ASN A 60 -1.87 2.40 -2.05
CA ASN A 60 -2.18 2.97 -0.75
C ASN A 60 -2.82 4.35 -0.89
N ILE A 61 -3.60 4.70 0.13
CA ILE A 61 -4.20 6.02 0.30
C ILE A 61 -3.77 6.52 1.67
N SER A 62 -3.41 7.80 1.75
CA SER A 62 -3.12 8.48 3.01
C SER A 62 -4.09 9.63 3.21
N PHE A 63 -4.49 9.82 4.45
CA PHE A 63 -5.38 10.87 4.92
C PHE A 63 -4.56 11.78 5.83
N SER A 64 -4.49 13.08 5.53
CA SER A 64 -3.88 14.03 6.46
C SER A 64 -4.72 14.13 7.73
N PRO A 65 -4.15 14.65 8.84
CA PRO A 65 -4.95 15.12 9.95
C PRO A 65 -6.07 16.04 9.44
N ASN A 66 -7.25 15.93 10.06
CA ASN A 66 -8.46 16.71 9.74
C ASN A 66 -9.12 16.45 8.38
N SER A 67 -8.63 15.53 7.55
CA SER A 67 -9.27 15.18 6.25
C SER A 67 -10.68 14.58 6.34
N VAL A 68 -11.18 14.35 7.55
CA VAL A 68 -12.56 13.90 7.83
C VAL A 68 -13.31 14.87 8.76
N LYS A 69 -12.77 16.07 8.94
CA LYS A 69 -13.43 17.16 9.67
C LYS A 69 -14.09 18.10 8.69
N ASN A 70 -15.22 18.67 9.11
CA ASN A 70 -15.98 19.67 8.36
C ASN A 70 -16.29 19.21 6.92
N LEU A 71 -16.57 17.91 6.76
CA LEU A 71 -16.98 17.38 5.47
C LEU A 71 -18.26 18.07 4.99
N ASP A 72 -18.38 18.31 3.68
CA ASP A 72 -19.53 18.99 3.10
C ASP A 72 -20.82 18.22 3.45
N PRO A 73 -21.81 18.86 4.12
CA PRO A 73 -23.08 18.20 4.45
C PRO A 73 -23.91 17.80 3.20
N ALA A 74 -23.61 18.36 2.03
CA ALA A 74 -24.19 17.94 0.74
C ALA A 74 -23.43 16.76 0.10
N GLY A 75 -22.26 16.41 0.63
CA GLY A 75 -21.36 15.40 0.07
C GLY A 75 -20.25 16.04 -0.76
N GLU A 76 -19.10 15.37 -0.78
CA GLU A 76 -17.91 15.80 -1.51
C GLU A 76 -17.10 14.58 -1.96
N SER A 77 -16.17 14.78 -2.87
CA SER A 77 -15.28 13.72 -3.33
C SER A 77 -13.91 14.27 -3.71
N ALA A 78 -12.89 13.49 -3.39
CA ALA A 78 -11.51 13.74 -3.75
C ALA A 78 -11.08 12.74 -4.82
N VAL A 79 -10.50 13.23 -5.93
CA VAL A 79 -10.07 12.42 -7.07
C VAL A 79 -8.55 12.40 -7.12
N ILE A 80 -7.95 11.27 -6.74
CA ILE A 80 -6.50 11.11 -6.65
C ILE A 80 -6.00 10.14 -7.71
N ALA A 81 -5.23 10.65 -8.67
CA ALA A 81 -4.56 9.86 -9.69
C ALA A 81 -3.50 8.96 -9.05
N LEU A 82 -3.36 7.74 -9.57
CA LEU A 82 -2.25 6.88 -9.20
C LEU A 82 -0.94 7.36 -9.84
N PRO A 83 0.23 7.06 -9.24
CA PRO A 83 1.50 7.31 -9.91
C PRO A 83 1.50 6.60 -11.28
N ARG A 84 2.02 7.29 -12.31
CA ARG A 84 2.09 6.75 -13.68
C ARG A 84 3.00 5.52 -13.74
N ASN A 85 2.73 4.63 -14.69
CA ASN A 85 3.56 3.46 -15.02
C ASN A 85 3.67 2.40 -13.90
N THR A 86 2.73 2.38 -12.97
CA THR A 86 2.78 1.47 -11.82
C THR A 86 2.27 0.07 -12.13
N GLY A 87 2.07 -0.32 -13.40
CA GLY A 87 1.59 -1.67 -13.78
C GLY A 87 0.18 -2.06 -13.28
N THR A 88 -0.49 -1.17 -12.55
CA THR A 88 -1.85 -1.37 -12.03
C THR A 88 -2.90 -1.10 -13.12
N PRO A 89 -4.03 -1.83 -13.13
CA PRO A 89 -5.13 -1.55 -14.04
C PRO A 89 -5.90 -0.26 -13.68
N TYR A 90 -5.66 0.31 -12.50
CA TYR A 90 -6.39 1.47 -12.02
C TYR A 90 -5.76 2.78 -12.52
N THR A 91 -6.59 3.76 -12.86
CA THR A 91 -6.16 5.07 -13.33
C THR A 91 -6.20 6.11 -12.20
N HIS A 92 -7.21 6.03 -11.33
CA HIS A 92 -7.42 6.93 -10.20
C HIS A 92 -8.22 6.24 -9.10
N ILE A 93 -8.21 6.88 -7.93
CA ILE A 93 -9.02 6.52 -6.77
C ILE A 93 -9.95 7.69 -6.49
N VAL A 94 -11.20 7.40 -6.16
CA VAL A 94 -12.15 8.40 -5.65
C VAL A 94 -12.46 8.08 -4.20
N VAL A 95 -12.26 9.08 -3.34
CA VAL A 95 -12.70 9.03 -1.94
C VAL A 95 -13.91 9.94 -1.81
N SER A 96 -15.07 9.37 -1.48
CA SER A 96 -16.35 10.07 -1.48
C SER A 96 -16.97 10.09 -0.09
N TRP A 97 -17.42 11.27 0.34
CA TRP A 97 -18.34 11.40 1.46
C TRP A 97 -19.77 11.47 0.94
N LEU A 98 -20.57 10.47 1.32
CA LEU A 98 -21.98 10.34 0.93
C LEU A 98 -22.86 10.46 2.19
N PRO A 99 -23.24 11.68 2.61
CA PRO A 99 -24.00 11.89 3.84
C PRO A 99 -25.40 11.28 3.80
N ALA A 100 -25.98 11.12 2.61
CA ALA A 100 -27.27 10.46 2.40
C ALA A 100 -27.15 8.95 2.09
N GLY A 101 -25.94 8.40 2.13
CA GLY A 101 -25.66 7.06 1.60
C GLY A 101 -25.72 7.00 0.07
N HIS A 102 -25.75 5.78 -0.48
CA HIS A 102 -25.85 5.55 -1.91
C HIS A 102 -27.26 5.88 -2.41
N LYS A 103 -27.33 6.55 -3.56
CA LYS A 103 -28.61 6.93 -4.19
C LYS A 103 -29.49 5.70 -4.44
N GLY A 104 -30.72 5.74 -3.92
CA GLY A 104 -31.71 4.68 -4.11
C GLY A 104 -31.42 3.37 -3.37
N ALA A 105 -30.39 3.34 -2.53
CA ALA A 105 -30.03 2.15 -1.77
C ALA A 105 -30.95 1.98 -0.55
N THR A 106 -30.94 0.76 0.00
CA THR A 106 -31.67 0.39 1.23
C THR A 106 -30.73 -0.22 2.26
N GLY A 107 -31.13 -0.23 3.53
CA GLY A 107 -30.34 -0.82 4.60
C GLY A 107 -29.05 -0.04 4.87
N VAL A 108 -27.94 -0.76 5.11
CA VAL A 108 -26.65 -0.15 5.46
C VAL A 108 -26.05 0.72 4.35
N PHE A 109 -26.50 0.55 3.10
CA PHE A 109 -26.05 1.39 2.00
C PHE A 109 -26.80 2.73 1.91
N ALA A 110 -27.91 2.88 2.65
CA ALA A 110 -28.71 4.12 2.73
C ALA A 110 -28.29 5.02 3.91
N THR A 111 -27.23 4.65 4.63
CA THR A 111 -26.70 5.43 5.77
C THR A 111 -25.47 6.22 5.35
N PRO A 112 -25.12 7.30 6.09
CA PRO A 112 -23.92 8.08 5.80
C PRO A 112 -22.69 7.20 5.66
N THR A 113 -21.97 7.31 4.53
CA THR A 113 -20.90 6.38 4.16
C THR A 113 -19.72 7.13 3.55
N VAL A 114 -18.51 6.66 3.84
CA VAL A 114 -17.31 7.01 3.07
C VAL A 114 -17.05 5.91 2.05
N GLY A 115 -17.07 6.24 0.77
CA GLY A 115 -16.73 5.36 -0.35
C GLY A 115 -15.26 5.51 -0.74
N ILE A 116 -14.61 4.40 -1.08
CA ILE A 116 -13.26 4.39 -1.65
C ILE A 116 -13.31 3.50 -2.89
N HIS A 117 -13.19 4.11 -4.06
CA HIS A 117 -13.39 3.46 -5.35
C HIS A 117 -12.12 3.49 -6.16
N PHE A 118 -11.74 2.36 -6.73
CA PHE A 118 -10.59 2.23 -7.62
C PHE A 118 -11.12 2.02 -9.04
N PHE A 119 -10.83 2.94 -9.95
CA PHE A 119 -11.37 2.91 -11.30
C PHE A 119 -10.33 2.49 -12.32
N THR A 120 -10.72 1.60 -13.22
CA THR A 120 -9.90 1.20 -14.39
C THR A 120 -10.18 2.05 -15.63
N LEU A 121 -11.34 2.70 -15.66
CA LEU A 121 -11.73 3.68 -16.68
C LEU A 121 -11.15 5.07 -16.38
N PRO A 122 -10.92 5.91 -17.40
CA PRO A 122 -10.54 7.31 -17.22
C PRO A 122 -11.56 8.11 -16.41
N GLU A 123 -11.12 9.10 -15.64
CA GLU A 123 -11.99 9.97 -14.82
C GLU A 123 -13.16 10.57 -15.62
N VAL A 124 -12.91 11.01 -16.87
CA VAL A 124 -13.95 11.58 -17.73
C VAL A 124 -15.08 10.58 -18.04
N ASP A 125 -14.76 9.28 -18.12
CA ASP A 125 -15.74 8.23 -18.38
C ASP A 125 -16.46 7.81 -17.09
N ARG A 126 -15.88 8.07 -15.91
CA ARG A 126 -16.47 7.76 -14.60
C ARG A 126 -17.77 8.51 -14.37
N LEU A 127 -17.81 9.76 -14.81
CA LEU A 127 -19.00 10.62 -14.72
C LEU A 127 -20.23 10.05 -15.44
N LEU A 128 -20.07 9.00 -16.26
CA LEU A 128 -21.17 8.31 -16.93
C LEU A 128 -21.77 7.16 -16.11
N ILE A 129 -21.11 6.74 -15.03
CA ILE A 129 -21.50 5.58 -14.22
C ILE A 129 -21.73 5.89 -12.73
N ASP A 130 -21.45 7.12 -12.30
CA ASP A 130 -21.77 7.63 -10.96
C ASP A 130 -23.26 8.01 -10.79
#